data_AF-A0A7S4RND2-F1
#
_entry.id   AF-A0A7S4RND2-F1
#
_cell.length_a   1.000
_cell.length_b   1.000
_cell.length_c   1.000
_cell.angle_alpha   90.00
_cell.angle_beta   90.00
_cell.angle_gamma   90.00
#
_symmetry.space_group_name_H-M   'P 1'
#
loop_
_entity.id
_entity.type
_entity.pdbx_description
1 polymer ?
#
loop_
_entity_poly.entity_id
_entity_poly.type
_entity_poly.pdbx_seq_one_letter_code
_entity_poly.pdbx_strand_id
1 'polypeptide(L)'
;SSPTASPTSSPTASPMILECPNEAGSALTIDGGAVSLAVTQSASESRLCTLTKRNSVTGAIIPVARSYNGYDWEQAAGPFAIETFKTKQIHCKSNVFYSVPICDMELLPLSANETYTLTTYGHNITQRNEIARFLEQTTFGTTVDEIASLEATNADFETWLTNQMKTNSTSHRAWWRKR
;
A
#
# COMPACT_ATOMS: atom_id res chain seq x y z
N SER A 1 -41.01 49.79 -3.44
CA SER A 1 -40.47 48.68 -2.64
C SER A 1 -39.73 47.74 -3.57
N SER A 2 -38.38 47.76 -3.54
CA SER A 2 -37.56 46.81 -4.30
C SER A 2 -37.21 45.60 -3.42
N PRO A 3 -37.35 44.35 -3.88
CA PRO A 3 -36.76 43.22 -3.20
C PRO A 3 -35.30 43.06 -3.68
N THR A 4 -34.34 43.34 -2.80
CA THR A 4 -32.96 42.91 -2.98
C THR A 4 -32.86 41.46 -2.48
N ALA A 5 -32.98 40.49 -3.39
CA ALA A 5 -32.65 39.11 -3.07
C ALA A 5 -31.12 38.96 -3.16
N SER A 6 -30.46 38.84 -2.00
CA SER A 6 -29.07 38.37 -1.94
C SER A 6 -28.95 36.98 -2.56
N PRO A 7 -27.86 36.66 -3.28
CA PRO A 7 -27.68 35.34 -3.86
C PRO A 7 -27.57 34.30 -2.75
N THR A 8 -28.45 33.30 -2.79
CA THR A 8 -28.37 32.12 -1.95
C THR A 8 -27.07 31.39 -2.29
N SER A 9 -26.14 31.32 -1.33
CA SER A 9 -24.96 30.48 -1.44
C SER A 9 -25.41 29.05 -1.77
N SER A 10 -24.92 28.51 -2.88
CA SER A 10 -25.12 27.10 -3.21
C SER A 10 -24.57 26.24 -2.06
N PRO A 11 -25.24 25.15 -1.67
CA PRO A 11 -24.68 24.24 -0.68
C PRO A 11 -23.42 23.61 -1.28
N THR A 12 -22.26 23.97 -0.73
CA THR A 12 -21.03 23.22 -0.98
C THR A 12 -21.23 21.86 -0.36
N ALA A 13 -21.64 20.87 -1.15
CA ALA A 13 -21.56 19.48 -0.74
C ALA A 13 -20.10 19.21 -0.40
N SER A 14 -19.78 18.94 0.87
CA SER A 14 -18.46 18.45 1.23
C SER A 14 -18.20 17.19 0.40
N PRO A 15 -17.04 17.08 -0.27
CA PRO A 15 -16.70 15.85 -0.98
C PRO A 15 -16.73 14.69 0.04
N MET A 16 -17.49 13.64 -0.29
CA MET A 16 -17.53 12.44 0.52
C MET A 16 -16.15 11.79 0.48
N ILE A 17 -15.46 11.77 1.61
CA ILE A 17 -14.17 11.09 1.73
C ILE A 17 -14.44 9.61 1.95
N LEU A 18 -13.78 8.78 1.15
CA LEU A 18 -13.89 7.35 1.25
C LEU A 18 -12.68 6.80 2.00
N GLU A 19 -12.95 5.99 3.01
CA GLU A 19 -11.94 5.30 3.78
C GLU A 19 -11.83 3.85 3.29
N CYS A 20 -10.63 3.28 3.39
CA CYS A 20 -10.47 1.86 3.15
C CYS A 20 -11.21 1.06 4.23
N PRO A 21 -11.79 -0.11 3.87
CA PRO A 21 -12.45 -0.97 4.84
C PRO A 21 -11.57 -1.27 6.07
N ASN A 22 -12.15 -1.23 7.26
CA ASN A 22 -11.38 -1.42 8.49
C ASN A 22 -10.92 -2.86 8.70
N GLU A 23 -11.66 -3.82 8.16
CA GLU A 23 -11.40 -5.25 8.28
C GLU A 23 -10.56 -5.77 7.11
N ALA A 24 -9.58 -6.63 7.41
CA ALA A 24 -8.78 -7.29 6.39
C ALA A 24 -9.65 -8.26 5.56
N GLY A 25 -9.51 -8.21 4.25
CA GLY A 25 -10.33 -8.98 3.29
C GLY A 25 -11.65 -8.30 2.92
N SER A 26 -12.06 -7.26 3.66
CA SER A 26 -13.27 -6.51 3.34
C SER A 26 -13.04 -5.56 2.16
N ALA A 27 -14.11 -5.32 1.40
CA ALA A 27 -14.08 -4.58 0.15
C ALA A 27 -15.17 -3.50 0.10
N LEU A 28 -14.81 -2.31 -0.40
CA LEU A 28 -15.74 -1.23 -0.69
C LEU A 28 -15.73 -0.96 -2.19
N THR A 29 -16.91 -1.03 -2.82
CA THR A 29 -17.08 -0.67 -4.24
C THR A 29 -17.22 0.83 -4.38
N ILE A 30 -16.53 1.40 -5.37
CA ILE A 30 -16.61 2.82 -5.69
C ILE A 30 -16.83 3.01 -7.20
N ASP A 31 -17.44 4.12 -7.56
CA ASP A 31 -17.67 4.50 -8.95
C ASP A 31 -16.42 5.14 -9.57
N GLY A 32 -16.43 5.30 -10.90
CA GLY A 32 -15.43 6.11 -11.60
C GLY A 32 -15.67 7.62 -11.41
N GLY A 33 -14.71 8.44 -11.83
CA GLY A 33 -14.75 9.89 -11.69
C GLY A 33 -13.90 10.43 -10.55
N ALA A 34 -14.21 11.63 -10.09
CA ALA A 34 -13.46 12.29 -9.02
C ALA A 34 -13.76 11.65 -7.65
N VAL A 35 -12.71 11.33 -6.90
CA VAL A 35 -12.79 10.67 -5.60
C VAL A 35 -11.72 11.22 -4.67
N SER A 36 -12.06 11.36 -3.39
CA SER A 36 -11.13 11.70 -2.32
C SER A 36 -10.97 10.49 -1.39
N LEU A 37 -9.78 9.92 -1.33
CA LEU A 37 -9.47 8.75 -0.49
C LEU A 37 -8.62 9.16 0.72
N ALA A 38 -9.01 8.67 1.90
CA ALA A 38 -8.15 8.77 3.07
C ALA A 38 -6.90 7.89 2.93
N VAL A 39 -5.77 8.35 3.46
CA VAL A 39 -4.55 7.56 3.56
C VAL A 39 -4.74 6.40 4.55
N THR A 40 -4.30 5.20 4.15
CA THR A 40 -4.38 4.00 4.98
C THR A 40 -3.42 4.14 6.14
N GLN A 41 -3.94 4.27 7.35
CA GLN A 41 -3.12 4.39 8.55
C GLN A 41 -2.44 3.07 8.90
N SER A 42 -1.23 3.17 9.45
CA SER A 42 -0.60 2.04 10.14
C SER A 42 -1.30 1.86 11.48
N ALA A 43 -1.88 0.68 11.71
CA ALA A 43 -2.25 0.26 13.06
C ALA A 43 -1.04 -0.40 13.73
N SER A 44 -1.25 -1.16 14.82
CA SER A 44 -0.25 -2.07 15.40
C SER A 44 0.26 -3.16 14.43
N GLU A 45 -0.34 -3.26 13.24
CA GLU A 45 0.00 -4.19 12.18
C GLU A 45 0.26 -3.43 10.87
N SER A 46 1.05 -4.03 9.98
CA SER A 46 1.21 -3.49 8.62
C SER A 46 -0.10 -3.63 7.85
N ARG A 47 -0.59 -2.50 7.33
CA ARG A 47 -1.84 -2.41 6.58
C ARG A 47 -1.57 -1.91 5.16
N LEU A 48 -2.14 -2.61 4.19
CA LEU A 48 -2.16 -2.24 2.78
C LEU A 48 -3.61 -2.08 2.35
N CYS A 49 -3.93 -0.96 1.72
CA CYS A 49 -5.15 -0.82 0.95
C CYS A 49 -4.82 -0.70 -0.53
N THR A 50 -5.56 -1.45 -1.34
CA THR A 50 -5.43 -1.43 -2.79
C THR A 50 -6.70 -0.94 -3.43
N LEU A 51 -6.57 -0.04 -4.40
CA LEU A 51 -7.61 0.28 -5.36
C LEU A 51 -7.40 -0.57 -6.61
N THR A 52 -8.43 -1.34 -6.97
CA THR A 52 -8.40 -2.23 -8.13
C THR A 52 -9.61 -1.98 -9.03
N LYS A 53 -9.45 -2.12 -10.35
CA LYS A 53 -10.57 -2.31 -11.27
C LYS A 53 -10.84 -3.80 -11.40
N ARG A 54 -12.08 -4.22 -11.16
CA ARG A 54 -12.52 -5.60 -11.36
C ARG A 54 -13.48 -5.69 -12.53
N ASN A 55 -13.38 -6.77 -13.30
CA ASN A 55 -14.34 -7.10 -14.34
C ASN A 55 -15.11 -8.36 -13.92
N SER A 56 -16.43 -8.25 -13.73
CA SER A 56 -17.25 -9.34 -13.18
C SER A 56 -17.42 -10.52 -14.14
N VAL A 57 -17.27 -10.29 -15.46
CA VAL A 57 -17.46 -11.32 -16.50
C VAL A 57 -16.19 -12.14 -16.67
N THR A 58 -15.03 -11.48 -16.74
CA THR A 58 -13.73 -12.13 -16.98
C THR A 58 -13.01 -12.51 -15.69
N GLY A 59 -13.41 -11.95 -14.55
CA GLY A 59 -12.70 -12.09 -13.28
C GLY A 59 -11.38 -11.32 -13.21
N ALA A 60 -11.06 -10.50 -14.22
CA ALA A 60 -9.82 -9.74 -14.24
C ALA A 60 -9.77 -8.71 -13.10
N ILE A 61 -8.64 -8.67 -12.40
CA ILE A 61 -8.33 -7.69 -11.36
C ILE A 61 -7.12 -6.88 -11.81
N ILE A 62 -7.32 -5.58 -12.00
CA ILE A 62 -6.29 -4.66 -12.50
C ILE A 62 -5.92 -3.69 -11.37
N PRO A 63 -4.66 -3.68 -10.89
CA PRO A 63 -4.20 -2.70 -9.91
C PRO A 63 -4.28 -1.28 -10.47
N VAL A 64 -4.74 -0.33 -9.66
CA VAL A 64 -4.85 1.09 -10.03
C VAL A 64 -3.96 1.93 -9.14
N ALA A 65 -4.14 1.83 -7.82
CA ALA A 65 -3.35 2.56 -6.84
C ALA A 65 -3.31 1.78 -5.52
N ARG A 66 -2.44 2.19 -4.60
CA ARG A 66 -2.36 1.62 -3.24
C ARG A 66 -1.89 2.65 -2.23
N SER A 67 -2.26 2.46 -0.97
CA SER A 67 -1.74 3.19 0.20
C SER A 67 -1.45 2.17 1.29
N TYR A 68 -0.36 2.36 2.04
CA TYR A 68 0.04 1.42 3.08
C TYR A 68 0.74 2.15 4.21
N ASN A 69 0.61 1.64 5.44
CA ASN A 69 1.38 2.08 6.61
C ASN A 69 1.51 3.60 6.81
N GLY A 70 0.44 4.37 6.56
CA GLY A 70 0.42 5.83 6.71
C GLY A 70 1.03 6.60 5.53
N TYR A 71 1.49 5.92 4.49
CA TYR A 71 1.99 6.56 3.27
C TYR A 71 0.85 6.95 2.32
N ASP A 72 1.06 8.07 1.63
CA ASP A 72 0.21 8.59 0.58
C ASP A 72 -0.18 7.53 -0.46
N TRP A 73 -1.29 7.78 -1.14
CA TRP A 73 -1.71 6.92 -2.25
C TRP A 73 -0.72 7.03 -3.41
N GLU A 74 -0.20 5.89 -3.83
CA GLU A 74 0.69 5.78 -4.98
C GLU A 74 0.03 5.01 -6.12
N GLN A 75 0.36 5.44 -7.32
CA GLN A 75 -0.06 4.77 -8.55
C GLN A 75 0.54 3.36 -8.61
N ALA A 76 -0.29 2.38 -8.97
CA ALA A 76 0.18 1.02 -9.23
C ALA A 76 0.89 0.91 -10.59
N ALA A 77 1.71 -0.13 -10.76
CA ALA A 77 2.31 -0.43 -12.05
C ALA A 77 1.27 -0.96 -13.05
N GLY A 78 1.47 -0.66 -14.33
CA GLY A 78 0.72 -1.23 -15.44
C GLY A 78 0.04 -0.20 -16.35
N PRO A 79 -0.33 -0.59 -17.57
CA PRO A 79 -0.80 0.33 -18.60
C PRO A 79 -2.10 1.06 -18.19
N PHE A 80 -3.00 0.37 -17.49
CA PHE A 80 -4.26 0.97 -17.06
C PHE A 80 -4.08 2.05 -15.99
N ALA A 81 -3.23 1.81 -14.99
CA ALA A 81 -2.90 2.79 -13.96
C ALA A 81 -2.15 4.00 -14.55
N ILE A 82 -1.23 3.75 -15.50
CA ILE A 82 -0.52 4.80 -16.25
C ILE A 82 -1.49 5.68 -17.03
N GLU A 83 -2.43 5.08 -17.76
CA GLU A 83 -3.40 5.86 -18.52
C GLU A 83 -4.36 6.62 -17.60
N THR A 84 -4.80 6.01 -16.49
CA THR A 84 -5.67 6.65 -15.50
C THR A 84 -5.07 7.95 -14.95
N PHE A 85 -3.78 7.94 -14.59
CA PHE A 85 -3.14 9.08 -13.94
C PHE A 85 -2.20 9.89 -14.85
N LYS A 86 -2.32 9.70 -16.16
CA LYS A 86 -1.47 10.35 -17.17
C LYS A 86 -1.57 11.87 -17.16
N THR A 87 -2.79 12.39 -17.00
CA THR A 87 -3.10 13.82 -17.08
C THR A 87 -3.33 14.44 -15.70
N LYS A 88 -3.85 13.65 -14.75
CA LYS A 88 -4.13 14.07 -13.38
C LYS A 88 -3.50 13.06 -12.43
N GLN A 89 -2.48 13.50 -11.71
CA GLN A 89 -1.80 12.68 -10.73
C GLN A 89 -2.62 12.56 -9.44
N ILE A 90 -2.24 11.62 -8.58
CA ILE A 90 -2.79 11.53 -7.24
C ILE A 90 -2.27 12.72 -6.43
N HIS A 91 -3.17 13.51 -5.86
CA HIS A 91 -2.82 14.72 -5.12
C HIS A 91 -3.20 14.58 -3.64
N CYS A 92 -2.19 14.26 -2.82
CA CYS A 92 -2.35 14.13 -1.38
C CYS A 92 -2.13 15.46 -0.67
N LYS A 93 -3.01 15.77 0.28
CA LYS A 93 -2.96 16.98 1.11
C LYS A 93 -3.14 16.58 2.56
N SER A 94 -2.27 17.11 3.42
CA SER A 94 -2.56 17.15 4.85
C SER A 94 -3.66 18.18 5.08
N ASN A 95 -4.72 17.78 5.77
CA ASN A 95 -5.88 18.63 6.02
C ASN A 95 -6.08 18.80 7.52
N VAL A 96 -6.19 20.04 7.99
CA VAL A 96 -6.36 20.38 9.41
C VAL A 96 -7.73 19.92 9.95
N PHE A 97 -8.70 19.67 9.08
CA PHE A 97 -10.05 19.22 9.45
C PHE A 97 -10.16 17.70 9.63
N TYR A 98 -9.19 16.93 9.14
CA TYR A 98 -9.21 15.47 9.22
C TYR A 98 -7.98 14.96 9.97
N SER A 99 -8.16 13.87 10.70
CA SER A 99 -7.07 13.23 11.46
C SER A 99 -6.05 12.52 10.56
N VAL A 100 -6.35 12.38 9.27
CA VAL A 100 -5.54 11.64 8.29
C VAL A 100 -5.40 12.44 6.99
N PRO A 101 -4.27 12.34 6.27
CA PRO A 101 -4.13 12.93 4.95
C PRO A 101 -5.16 12.35 3.96
N ILE A 102 -5.56 13.18 2.99
CA ILE A 102 -6.54 12.82 1.96
C ILE A 102 -5.90 13.01 0.59
N CYS A 103 -6.14 12.06 -0.30
CA CYS A 103 -5.65 12.07 -1.67
C CYS A 103 -6.82 12.18 -2.66
N ASP A 104 -6.82 13.28 -3.41
CA ASP A 104 -7.75 13.50 -4.50
C ASP A 104 -7.24 12.79 -5.76
N MET A 105 -8.12 12.08 -6.45
CA MET A 105 -7.80 11.38 -7.71
C MET A 105 -9.00 11.34 -8.66
N GLU A 106 -8.71 11.17 -9.95
CA GLU A 106 -9.73 11.06 -11.00
C GLU A 106 -9.61 9.70 -11.68
N LEU A 107 -10.60 8.84 -11.44
CA LEU A 107 -10.67 7.51 -11.99
C LEU A 107 -11.35 7.53 -13.35
N LEU A 108 -10.84 6.72 -14.29
CA LEU A 108 -11.46 6.59 -15.60
C LEU A 108 -12.88 5.99 -15.48
N PRO A 109 -13.81 6.38 -16.37
CA PRO A 109 -15.13 5.76 -16.44
C PRO A 109 -15.06 4.24 -16.60
N LEU A 110 -16.02 3.55 -15.99
CA LEU A 110 -16.13 2.09 -16.01
C LEU A 110 -17.13 1.63 -17.08
N SER A 111 -16.88 0.45 -17.66
CA SER A 111 -17.88 -0.24 -18.48
C SER A 111 -18.94 -0.92 -17.61
N ALA A 112 -20.07 -1.34 -18.18
CA ALA A 112 -21.22 -1.91 -17.44
C ALA A 112 -20.91 -3.13 -16.54
N ASN A 113 -19.78 -3.81 -16.77
CA ASN A 113 -19.35 -4.99 -16.00
C ASN A 113 -18.06 -4.76 -15.20
N GLU A 114 -17.69 -3.49 -15.04
CA GLU A 114 -16.47 -3.10 -14.33
C GLU A 114 -16.81 -2.30 -13.09
N THR A 115 -16.05 -2.54 -12.03
CA THR A 115 -16.17 -1.80 -10.77
C THR A 115 -14.80 -1.44 -10.25
N TYR A 116 -14.69 -0.32 -9.53
CA TYR A 116 -13.54 -0.11 -8.68
C TYR A 116 -13.80 -0.68 -7.30
N THR A 117 -12.77 -1.23 -6.69
CA THR A 117 -12.85 -1.83 -5.37
C THR A 117 -11.64 -1.43 -4.55
N LEU A 118 -11.91 -0.84 -3.38
CA LEU A 118 -10.95 -0.68 -2.30
C LEU A 118 -10.94 -1.96 -1.49
N THR A 119 -9.77 -2.55 -1.27
CA THR A 119 -9.62 -3.77 -0.47
C THR A 119 -8.49 -3.58 0.52
N THR A 120 -8.76 -3.90 1.78
CA THR A 120 -7.78 -3.84 2.85
C THR A 120 -7.16 -5.20 3.10
N TYR A 121 -5.85 -5.22 3.27
CA TYR A 121 -5.06 -6.36 3.68
C TYR A 121 -4.30 -5.98 4.95
N GLY A 122 -4.45 -6.81 5.98
CA GLY A 122 -3.62 -6.75 7.18
C GLY A 122 -2.61 -7.89 7.15
N HIS A 123 -1.37 -7.61 7.53
CA HIS A 123 -0.40 -8.65 7.77
C HIS A 123 0.42 -8.32 9.01
N ASN A 124 0.45 -9.28 9.93
CA ASN A 124 1.34 -9.22 11.08
C ASN A 124 2.68 -9.84 10.69
N ILE A 125 3.73 -9.02 10.67
CA ILE A 125 5.09 -9.48 10.38
C ILE A 125 5.64 -10.07 11.68
N THR A 126 5.86 -11.39 11.68
CA THR A 126 6.50 -12.06 12.83
C THR A 126 8.00 -11.73 12.84
N GLN A 127 8.64 -11.79 14.01
CA GLN A 127 10.10 -11.68 14.13
C GLN A 127 10.84 -12.63 13.17
N ARG A 128 10.30 -13.84 12.99
CA ARG A 128 10.81 -14.82 12.03
C ARG A 128 10.78 -14.30 10.59
N ASN A 129 9.73 -13.58 10.19
CA ASN A 129 9.65 -12.96 8.86
C ASN A 129 10.69 -11.84 8.70
N GLU A 130 10.95 -11.06 9.75
CA GLU A 130 11.97 -10.02 9.75
C GLU A 130 13.37 -10.62 9.58
N ILE A 131 13.69 -11.65 10.36
CA ILE A 131 14.95 -12.39 10.26
C ILE A 131 15.13 -12.98 8.87
N ALA A 132 14.11 -13.64 8.33
CA ALA A 132 14.17 -14.23 7.00
C ALA A 132 14.45 -13.17 5.92
N ARG A 133 13.74 -12.03 5.94
CA ARG A 133 13.98 -10.92 5.01
C ARG A 133 15.38 -10.33 5.14
N PHE A 134 15.84 -10.13 6.37
CA PHE A 134 17.19 -9.64 6.63
C PHE A 134 18.25 -10.58 6.04
N LEU A 135 18.12 -11.89 6.27
CA LEU A 135 19.05 -12.88 5.72
C LEU A 135 18.95 -13.00 4.20
N GLU A 136 17.77 -12.90 3.60
CA GLU A 136 17.61 -12.88 2.13
C GLU A 136 18.32 -11.68 1.49
N GLN A 137 18.35 -10.53 2.16
CA GLN A 137 19.03 -9.33 1.66
C GLN A 137 20.55 -9.37 1.87
N THR A 138 21.02 -10.10 2.88
CA THR A 138 22.43 -10.08 3.31
C THR A 138 23.20 -11.36 2.98
N THR A 139 22.51 -12.42 2.56
CA THR A 139 23.08 -13.74 2.25
C THR A 139 22.61 -14.26 0.89
N PHE A 140 23.32 -15.26 0.36
CA PHE A 140 22.94 -15.98 -0.86
C PHE A 140 22.43 -17.37 -0.51
N GLY A 141 21.16 -17.45 -0.11
CA GLY A 141 20.49 -18.71 0.21
C GLY A 141 20.36 -18.95 1.71
N THR A 142 19.52 -18.13 2.34
CA THR A 142 19.09 -18.27 3.74
C THR A 142 18.61 -19.69 4.04
N THR A 143 19.11 -20.29 5.11
CA THR A 143 18.64 -21.58 5.61
C THR A 143 17.68 -21.43 6.79
N VAL A 144 16.84 -22.45 7.01
CA VAL A 144 15.92 -22.50 8.16
C VAL A 144 16.66 -22.47 9.50
N ASP A 145 17.86 -23.07 9.54
CA ASP A 145 18.71 -23.11 10.74
C ASP A 145 19.29 -21.74 11.06
N GLU A 146 19.72 -20.97 10.06
CA GLU A 146 20.20 -19.59 10.27
C GLU A 146 19.10 -18.67 10.79
N ILE A 147 17.86 -18.84 10.30
CA ILE A 147 16.70 -18.13 10.83
C ILE A 147 16.46 -18.50 12.30
N ALA A 148 16.43 -19.80 12.62
CA ALA A 148 16.21 -20.27 13.98
C ALA A 148 17.32 -19.82 14.95
N SER A 149 18.58 -19.78 14.49
CA SER A 149 19.70 -19.30 15.28
C SER A 149 19.58 -17.82 15.63
N LEU A 150 19.15 -16.98 14.69
CA LEU A 150 18.94 -15.55 14.95
C LEU A 150 17.70 -15.30 15.81
N GLU A 151 16.66 -16.11 15.65
CA GLU A 151 15.44 -16.06 16.47
C GLU A 151 15.76 -16.35 17.93
N ALA A 152 16.59 -17.37 18.20
CA ALA A 152 17.07 -17.70 19.54
C ALA A 152 17.88 -16.57 20.20
N THR A 153 18.48 -15.67 19.41
CA THR A 153 19.24 -14.51 19.89
C THR A 153 18.46 -13.19 19.83
N ASN A 154 17.13 -13.24 19.72
CA ASN A 154 16.26 -12.06 19.58
C ASN A 154 16.63 -11.13 18.41
N ALA A 155 17.12 -11.69 17.30
CA ALA A 155 17.36 -10.96 16.06
C ALA A 155 18.34 -9.76 16.17
N ASP A 156 19.44 -9.90 16.92
CA ASP A 156 20.52 -8.89 16.95
C ASP A 156 21.28 -8.82 15.61
N PHE A 157 20.68 -8.10 14.65
CA PHE A 157 21.19 -7.95 13.29
C PHE A 157 22.51 -7.18 13.22
N GLU A 158 22.73 -6.21 14.12
CA GLU A 158 23.95 -5.39 14.13
C GLU A 158 25.16 -6.24 14.54
N THR A 159 25.04 -7.00 15.63
CA THR A 159 26.10 -7.90 16.07
C THR A 159 26.34 -8.99 15.03
N TRP A 160 25.28 -9.56 14.46
CA TRP A 160 25.39 -10.56 13.41
C TRP A 160 26.16 -10.01 12.19
N LEU A 161 25.79 -8.83 11.69
CA LEU A 161 26.44 -8.22 10.53
C LEU A 161 27.91 -7.91 10.81
N THR A 162 28.20 -7.37 12.00
CA THR A 162 29.56 -7.10 12.46
C THR A 162 30.42 -8.36 12.50
N ASN A 163 29.85 -9.48 12.92
CA ASN A 163 30.53 -10.78 12.93
C ASN A 163 30.75 -11.33 11.52
N GLN A 164 29.78 -11.16 10.60
CA GLN A 164 29.96 -11.53 9.19
C GLN A 164 31.10 -10.72 8.56
N MET A 165 31.18 -9.41 8.80
CA MET A 165 32.25 -8.56 8.27
C MET A 165 33.66 -8.92 8.78
N LYS A 166 33.75 -9.53 9.98
CA LYS A 166 35.02 -10.02 10.56
C LYS A 166 35.45 -11.38 10.01
N THR A 167 34.57 -12.08 9.29
CA THR A 167 34.86 -13.41 8.75
C THR A 167 35.79 -13.27 7.53
N ASN A 168 36.80 -14.14 7.45
CA ASN A 168 37.73 -14.14 6.31
C ASN A 168 36.96 -14.31 5.00
N SER A 169 37.34 -13.53 3.98
CA SER A 169 36.72 -13.62 2.67
C SER A 169 36.88 -15.03 2.10
N THR A 170 35.77 -15.62 1.67
CA THR A 170 35.77 -16.92 0.98
C THR A 170 35.17 -16.75 -0.40
N SER A 171 35.65 -17.53 -1.38
CA SER A 171 35.04 -17.49 -2.71
C SER A 171 33.65 -18.14 -2.67
N HIS A 172 32.66 -17.49 -3.28
CA HIS A 172 31.29 -18.00 -3.43
C HIS A 172 31.25 -19.46 -3.93
N ARG A 173 32.13 -19.81 -4.87
CA ARG A 173 32.23 -21.15 -5.45
C ARG A 173 32.78 -22.20 -4.48
N ALA A 174 33.65 -21.81 -3.55
CA ALA A 174 34.15 -22.71 -2.51
C ALA A 174 33.09 -22.99 -1.44
N TRP A 175 32.24 -22.01 -1.13
CA TRP A 175 31.13 -22.15 -0.20
C TRP A 175 30.03 -23.08 -0.76
N TRP A 176 29.63 -22.88 -2.02
CA TRP A 176 28.61 -23.70 -2.70
C TRP A 176 28.98 -25.17 -2.90
N ARG A 177 30.28 -25.52 -2.85
CA ARG A 177 30.75 -26.91 -2.98
C ARG A 177 30.75 -27.69 -1.66
N LYS A 178 30.61 -27.00 -0.52
CA LYS A 178 30.64 -27.62 0.82
C LYS A 178 29.24 -27.93 1.35
N ARG A 179 28.22 -27.34 0.74
CA ARG A 179 26.80 -27.63 0.95
C ARG A 179 26.35 -28.60 -0.12
#